data_AF-A0A521M5Z7-F1
#
_entry.id   AF-A0A521M5Z7-F1
#
_cell.length_a   1.000
_cell.length_b   1.000
_cell.length_c   1.000
_cell.angle_alpha   90.00
_cell.angle_beta   90.00
_cell.angle_gamma   90.00
#
_symmetry.space_group_name_H-M   'P 1'
#
loop_
_entity.id
_entity.type
_entity.pdbx_description
1 polymer ?
#
loop_
_entity_poly.entity_id
_entity_poly.type
_entity_poly.pdbx_seq_one_letter_code
_entity_poly.pdbx_strand_id
1 'polypeptide(L)' 'NSKGLRIGNFVQIRDIVDGELENVWSGKKDAKTALDDAVKAGNEQLKRFEAANK' A
#
# COMPACT_ATOMS: atom_id res chain seq x y z
N ASN A 1 15.92 9.59 -18.82
CA ASN A 1 14.53 9.14 -18.59
C ASN A 1 14.54 7.88 -17.78
N SER A 2 14.45 8.01 -16.44
CA SER A 2 14.23 6.86 -15.57
C SER A 2 13.03 6.10 -16.12
N LYS A 3 13.21 4.82 -16.47
CA LYS A 3 12.13 3.88 -16.77
C LYS A 3 11.45 3.53 -15.45
N GLY A 4 10.97 4.55 -14.73
CA GLY A 4 10.22 4.38 -13.49
C GLY A 4 8.92 3.71 -13.88
N LEU A 5 8.79 2.43 -13.55
CA LEU A 5 7.52 1.74 -13.60
C LEU A 5 6.57 2.51 -12.68
N ARG A 6 5.74 3.36 -13.27
CA ARG A 6 4.69 4.08 -12.54
C ARG A 6 3.61 3.08 -12.26
N ILE A 7 3.73 2.44 -11.11
CA ILE A 7 2.63 1.71 -10.51
C ILE A 7 1.57 2.77 -10.20
N GLY A 8 0.38 2.59 -10.76
CA GLY A 8 -0.73 3.45 -10.46
C GLY A 8 -1.04 3.49 -8.97
N ASN A 9 -1.38 4.66 -8.45
CA ASN A 9 -1.68 4.85 -7.03
C ASN A 9 -0.52 4.51 -6.06
N PHE A 10 0.74 4.48 -6.53
CA PHE A 10 1.90 4.11 -5.70
C PHE A 10 2.10 4.98 -4.45
N VAL A 11 1.79 6.28 -4.51
CA VAL A 11 1.88 7.18 -3.35
C VAL A 11 0.88 6.77 -2.27
N GLN A 12 -0.36 6.44 -2.63
CA GLN A 12 -1.39 6.01 -1.68
C GLN A 12 -1.05 4.64 -1.07
N ILE A 13 -0.49 3.73 -1.86
CA ILE A 13 -0.01 2.43 -1.34
C ILE A 13 1.09 2.65 -0.31
N ARG A 14 2.05 3.56 -0.59
CA ARG A 14 3.10 3.90 0.36
C ARG A 14 2.54 4.48 1.66
N ASP A 15 1.59 5.42 1.58
CA ASP A 15 0.98 6.02 2.78
C ASP A 15 0.27 4.96 3.65
N ILE A 16 -0.38 3.96 3.02
CA ILE A 16 -0.98 2.83 3.72
C ILE A 16 0.08 1.98 4.43
N VAL A 17 1.17 1.64 3.73
CA VAL A 17 2.26 0.84 4.31
C VAL A 17 2.93 1.58 5.47
N ASP A 18 3.19 2.88 5.32
CA ASP A 18 3.82 3.71 6.35
C ASP A 18 2.91 3.81 7.59
N GLY A 19 1.59 3.98 7.43
CA GLY A 19 0.64 4.00 8.55
C GLY A 19 0.49 2.65 9.27
N GLU A 20 0.50 1.53 8.54
CA GLU A 20 0.48 0.19 9.14
C GLU A 20 1.80 -0.11 9.89
N LEU A 21 2.94 0.29 9.33
CA LEU A 21 4.23 0.18 10.01
C LEU A 21 4.26 1.01 11.31
N GLU A 22 3.73 2.24 11.31
CA GLU A 22 3.64 3.05 12.53
C GLU A 22 2.81 2.37 13.63
N ASN A 23 1.73 1.66 13.26
CA ASN A 23 0.95 0.85 14.19
C ASN A 23 1.74 -0.35 14.75
N VAL A 24 2.64 -0.93 13.96
CA VAL A 24 3.56 -1.99 14.43
C VAL A 24 4.61 -1.41 15.37
N TRP A 25 5.25 -0.31 15.01
CA TRP A 25 6.29 0.35 15.83
C TRP A 25 5.73 0.86 17.17
N SER A 26 4.46 1.28 17.19
CA SER A 26 3.75 1.68 18.42
C SER A 26 3.21 0.50 19.23
N GLY A 27 3.42 -0.75 18.78
CA GLY A 27 2.98 -1.96 19.48
C GLY A 27 1.46 -2.17 19.49
N LYS A 28 0.71 -1.42 18.66
CA LYS A 28 -0.75 -1.51 18.56
C LYS A 28 -1.21 -2.70 17.72
N LYS A 29 -0.33 -3.22 16.85
CA LYS A 29 -0.65 -4.27 15.88
C LYS A 29 0.54 -5.20 15.69
N ASP A 30 0.26 -6.48 15.50
CA ASP A 30 1.31 -7.45 15.16
C ASP A 30 1.86 -7.17 13.75
N ALA A 31 3.19 -7.32 13.60
CA ALA A 31 3.89 -7.04 12.35
C ALA A 31 3.31 -7.84 11.17
N LYS A 32 2.91 -9.10 11.40
CA LYS A 32 2.33 -9.93 10.35
C LYS A 32 0.96 -9.40 9.93
N THR A 33 0.10 -9.10 10.89
CA THR A 33 -1.25 -8.59 10.62
C THR A 33 -1.21 -7.24 9.90
N ALA A 34 -0.31 -6.34 10.31
CA ALA A 34 -0.17 -5.04 9.68
C ALA A 34 0.29 -5.14 8.21
N LEU A 35 1.26 -6.03 7.93
CA LEU A 35 1.72 -6.29 6.56
C LEU A 35 0.63 -6.95 5.71
N ASP A 36 -0.11 -7.92 6.27
CA ASP A 36 -1.22 -8.59 5.57
C ASP A 36 -2.35 -7.57 5.21
N ASP A 37 -2.66 -6.64 6.12
CA ASP A 37 -3.62 -5.56 5.87
C ASP A 37 -3.11 -4.53 4.84
N ALA A 38 -1.83 -4.16 4.92
CA ALA A 38 -1.19 -3.26 3.96
C ALA A 38 -1.23 -3.85 2.53
N VAL A 39 -0.97 -5.16 2.38
CA VAL A 39 -1.07 -5.87 1.09
C VAL A 39 -2.50 -5.85 0.57
N LYS A 40 -3.50 -6.11 1.43
CA LYS A 40 -4.91 -6.12 1.04
C LYS A 40 -5.36 -4.74 0.53
N ALA A 41 -5.04 -3.69 1.27
CA ALA A 41 -5.38 -2.32 0.91
C ALA A 41 -4.61 -1.86 -0.34
N GLY A 42 -3.34 -2.24 -0.48
CA GLY A 42 -2.54 -1.96 -1.67
C GLY A 42 -3.11 -2.60 -2.93
N ASN A 43 -3.51 -3.87 -2.87
CA ASN A 43 -4.15 -4.58 -3.98
C ASN A 43 -5.47 -3.92 -4.41
N GLU A 44 -6.23 -3.36 -3.47
CA GLU A 44 -7.44 -2.62 -3.81
C GLU A 44 -7.13 -1.33 -4.57
N GLN A 45 -6.08 -0.60 -4.18
CA GLN A 45 -5.64 0.59 -4.93
C GLN A 45 -5.17 0.25 -6.34
N LEU A 46 -4.52 -0.89 -6.54
CA LEU A 46 -4.13 -1.38 -7.86
C LEU A 46 -5.35 -1.72 -8.72
N LYS A 47 -6.37 -2.40 -8.17
CA LYS A 47 -7.62 -2.68 -8.89
C LYS A 47 -8.37 -1.40 -9.26
N ARG A 48 -8.43 -0.42 -8.37
CA ARG A 48 -9.04 0.89 -8.64
C ARG A 48 -8.31 1.62 -9.76
N PHE A 49 -6.98 1.55 -9.78
CA PHE A 49 -6.18 2.12 -10.85
C PHE A 49 -6.41 1.41 -12.19
N GLU A 50 -6.44 0.08 -12.20
CA GLU A 50 -6.76 -0.71 -13.39
C GLU A 50 -8.14 -0.33 -13.95
N ALA A 51 -9.15 -0.22 -13.09
CA ALA A 51 -10.49 0.19 -13.50
C ALA A 51 -10.56 1.63 -14.02
N ALA A 52 -9.77 2.56 -13.47
CA ALA A 52 -9.75 3.97 -13.87
C ALA A 52 -8.98 4.22 -15.17
N ASN A 53 -8.10 3.31 -15.59
CA ASN A 53 -7.29 3.42 -16.82
C ASN A 53 -7.76 2.46 -17.93
N LYS A 54 -9.00 1.97 -17.83
CA LYS A 54 -9.63 1.12 -18.83
C LYS A 54 -10.41 1.94 -19.86
#